data_AF-A0A976IGB1-F1
#
_entry.id   AF-A0A976IGB1-F1
#
_cell.length_a   1.000
_cell.length_b   1.000
_cell.length_c   1.000
_cell.angle_alpha   90.00
_cell.angle_beta   90.00
_cell.angle_gamma   90.00
#
_symmetry.space_group_name_H-M   'P 1'
#
loop_
_entity.id
_entity.type
_entity.pdbx_description
1 polymer ?
#
loop_
_entity_poly.entity_id
_entity_poly.type
_entity_poly.pdbx_seq_one_letter_code
_entity_poly.pdbx_strand_id
1 'polypeptide(L)'
;MTLNANSRELLRELKRSEWLPPYNVIFINAKVIIEIAQEDLVRQVVEEFLLLEKEITRKMTYCVLFCPKNIIKLPIDCFFCIANRTFEDVFPEHTAVQCGLVVNHQCLLRNKRCLIAYIHYRMKKIKALRWEIGTIIPAQLAENLSQNETQFLNKYDQLLTDYMANFELDLSSDLKPPKELYIEVRVLRDCGELMTESGLVNLEVHSQHFLRRVDVEQLIRQGLLEQIKR
;
A
#
# COMPACT_ATOMS: atom_id res chain seq x y z
N MET A 1 -5.00 -2.65 28.21
CA MET A 1 -4.62 -2.89 26.80
C MET A 1 -5.67 -2.21 25.92
N THR A 2 -5.34 -1.10 25.27
CA THR A 2 -6.28 -0.38 24.41
C THR A 2 -6.47 -1.14 23.10
N LEU A 3 -7.60 -1.86 22.96
CA LEU A 3 -7.94 -2.59 21.75
C LEU A 3 -7.86 -1.67 20.51
N ASN A 4 -7.20 -2.14 19.45
CA ASN A 4 -7.11 -1.48 18.15
C ASN A 4 -6.30 -0.16 18.13
N ALA A 5 -5.46 0.10 19.14
CA ALA A 5 -4.61 1.30 19.16
C ALA A 5 -3.60 1.30 18.00
N ASN A 6 -2.99 0.14 17.73
CA ASN A 6 -1.98 -0.05 16.69
C ASN A 6 -2.57 0.19 15.29
N SER A 7 -3.79 -0.29 15.03
CA SER A 7 -4.50 -0.07 13.77
C SER A 7 -4.86 1.40 13.53
N ARG A 8 -5.08 2.18 14.59
CA ARG A 8 -5.32 3.63 14.49
C ARG A 8 -4.03 4.38 14.19
N GLU A 9 -2.91 3.94 14.73
CA GLU A 9 -1.62 4.60 14.49
C GLU A 9 -1.15 4.40 13.04
N LEU A 10 -1.34 3.21 12.46
CA LEU A 10 -1.11 2.97 11.03
C LEU A 10 -1.85 3.98 10.13
N LEU A 11 -3.11 4.28 10.44
CA LEU A 11 -3.90 5.25 9.67
C LEU A 11 -3.46 6.69 9.91
N ARG A 12 -2.96 7.02 11.11
CA ARG A 12 -2.43 8.35 11.41
C ARG A 12 -1.11 8.59 10.69
N GLU A 13 -0.24 7.58 10.62
CA GLU A 13 1.01 7.61 9.88
C GLU A 13 0.77 7.96 8.40
N LEU A 14 -0.20 7.30 7.77
CA LEU A 14 -0.61 7.61 6.39
C LEU A 14 -1.17 9.03 6.21
N LYS A 15 -1.80 9.60 7.24
CA LYS A 15 -2.31 10.97 7.20
C LYS A 15 -1.19 12.01 7.37
N ARG A 16 -0.13 11.67 8.09
CA ARG A 16 1.01 12.57 8.34
C ARG A 16 1.95 12.66 7.13
N SER A 17 2.02 11.61 6.33
CA SER A 17 2.99 11.50 5.24
C SER A 17 2.43 12.03 3.91
N GLU A 18 3.13 13.00 3.31
CA GLU A 18 2.81 13.49 1.97
C GLU A 18 3.25 12.48 0.89
N TRP A 19 4.43 11.90 1.11
CA TRP A 19 5.09 10.89 0.28
C TRP A 19 4.90 9.48 0.84
N LEU A 20 5.19 8.44 0.04
CA LEU A 20 5.02 7.05 0.47
C LEU A 20 5.96 6.75 1.66
N PRO A 21 5.44 6.54 2.88
CA PRO A 21 6.29 6.23 4.04
C PRO A 21 6.97 4.86 3.85
N PRO A 22 8.04 4.55 4.58
CA PRO A 22 8.64 3.22 4.57
C PRO A 22 7.59 2.16 4.88
N TYR A 23 7.64 1.02 4.18
CA TYR A 23 6.78 -0.10 4.53
C TYR A 23 7.17 -0.58 5.92
N ASN A 24 6.21 -0.58 6.84
CA ASN A 24 6.39 -0.91 8.25
C ASN A 24 6.59 -2.44 8.42
N VAL A 25 7.75 -2.94 7.97
CA VAL A 25 8.28 -4.31 8.13
C VAL A 25 9.78 -4.24 8.40
N ILE A 26 10.17 -4.43 9.65
CA ILE A 26 11.55 -4.53 10.12
C ILE A 26 11.61 -5.81 10.99
N PHE A 27 11.99 -7.02 10.56
CA PHE A 27 12.90 -7.49 9.50
C PHE A 27 12.55 -8.93 9.07
N ILE A 28 12.80 -9.26 7.80
CA ILE A 28 13.21 -10.61 7.39
C ILE A 28 14.74 -10.69 7.65
N ASN A 29 15.13 -11.55 8.60
CA ASN A 29 16.49 -12.06 8.86
C ASN A 29 17.58 -11.09 9.38
N ALA A 30 17.89 -11.16 10.67
CA ALA A 30 19.21 -11.56 11.16
C ALA A 30 19.25 -11.63 12.70
N LYS A 31 19.99 -12.64 13.18
CA LYS A 31 20.01 -13.23 14.52
C LYS A 31 20.69 -12.38 15.62
N VAL A 32 20.65 -11.03 15.56
CA VAL A 32 21.42 -10.17 16.50
C VAL A 32 20.64 -8.97 17.08
N ILE A 33 19.47 -8.57 16.55
CA ILE A 33 18.72 -7.45 17.14
C ILE A 33 17.65 -8.00 18.11
N ILE A 34 18.10 -8.64 19.19
CA ILE A 34 17.24 -9.30 20.17
C ILE A 34 16.80 -8.38 21.33
N GLU A 35 17.24 -7.12 21.43
CA GLU A 35 16.89 -6.29 22.60
C GLU A 35 16.30 -4.89 22.35
N ILE A 36 16.13 -4.42 21.09
CA ILE A 36 15.61 -3.05 20.82
C ILE A 36 14.51 -2.95 19.74
N ALA A 37 14.21 -3.98 18.93
CA ALA A 37 13.25 -3.85 17.83
C ALA A 37 11.79 -4.08 18.25
N GLN A 38 11.13 -3.04 18.74
CA GLN A 38 9.71 -3.03 19.17
C GLN A 38 8.74 -2.40 18.15
N GLU A 39 9.17 -2.11 16.92
CA GLU A 39 8.44 -1.23 15.98
C GLU A 39 7.92 -1.92 14.71
N ASP A 40 7.06 -2.94 14.83
CA ASP A 40 6.31 -3.45 13.67
C ASP A 40 4.80 -3.35 13.95
N LEU A 41 4.20 -2.20 13.64
CA LEU A 41 2.77 -1.96 13.88
C LEU A 41 1.89 -2.93 13.08
N VAL A 42 2.27 -3.27 11.84
CA VAL A 42 1.51 -4.23 11.01
C VAL A 42 1.54 -5.62 11.63
N ARG A 43 2.71 -6.08 12.09
CA ARG A 43 2.86 -7.38 12.74
C ARG A 43 2.09 -7.42 14.06
N GLN A 44 2.16 -6.38 14.87
CA GLN A 44 1.40 -6.29 16.12
C GLN A 44 -0.11 -6.36 15.87
N VAL A 45 -0.63 -5.71 14.81
CA VAL A 45 -2.05 -5.82 14.43
C VAL A 45 -2.40 -7.23 13.95
N VAL A 46 -1.51 -7.90 13.22
CA VAL A 46 -1.71 -9.29 12.77
C VAL A 46 -1.66 -10.27 13.96
N GLU A 47 -0.76 -10.07 14.91
CA GLU A 47 -0.70 -10.87 16.14
C GLU A 47 -1.95 -10.66 17.01
N GLU A 48 -2.41 -9.41 17.16
CA GLU A 48 -3.71 -9.10 17.79
C GLU A 48 -4.87 -9.82 17.07
N PHE A 49 -4.84 -9.85 15.73
CA PHE A 49 -5.85 -10.54 14.92
C PHE A 49 -5.88 -12.04 15.20
N LEU A 50 -4.72 -12.70 15.21
CA LEU A 50 -4.60 -14.14 15.49
C LEU A 50 -5.01 -14.50 16.92
N LEU A 51 -4.67 -13.65 17.90
CA LEU A 51 -5.09 -13.84 19.29
C LEU A 51 -6.61 -13.70 19.44
N LEU A 52 -7.22 -12.69 18.80
CA LEU A 52 -8.66 -12.50 18.78
C LEU A 52 -9.38 -13.67 18.09
N GLU A 53 -8.83 -14.19 17.00
CA GLU A 53 -9.39 -15.34 16.27
C GLU A 53 -9.40 -16.62 17.12
N LYS A 54 -8.31 -16.88 17.85
CA LYS A 54 -8.24 -17.99 18.83
C LYS A 54 -9.28 -17.82 19.94
N GLU A 55 -9.43 -16.61 20.47
CA GLU A 55 -10.37 -16.33 21.55
C GLU A 55 -11.83 -16.41 21.10
N ILE A 56 -12.15 -15.94 19.89
CA ILE A 56 -13.46 -16.11 19.26
C ILE A 56 -13.73 -17.60 19.09
N THR A 57 -12.80 -18.37 18.51
CA THR A 57 -12.96 -19.81 18.30
C THR A 57 -13.24 -20.53 19.62
N ARG A 58 -12.51 -20.20 20.69
CA ARG A 58 -12.75 -20.76 22.04
C ARG A 58 -14.16 -20.48 22.55
N LYS A 59 -14.63 -19.22 22.46
CA LYS A 59 -15.98 -18.82 22.89
C LYS A 59 -17.07 -19.43 22.01
N MET A 60 -16.83 -19.58 20.71
CA MET A 60 -17.75 -20.21 19.77
C MET A 60 -17.95 -21.69 20.10
N THR A 61 -16.87 -22.42 20.38
CA THR A 61 -16.94 -23.81 20.83
C THR A 61 -17.73 -23.95 22.12
N TYR A 62 -17.55 -23.02 23.08
CA TYR A 62 -18.36 -22.98 24.30
C TYR A 62 -19.85 -22.77 24.00
N CYS A 63 -20.20 -21.83 23.13
CA CYS A 63 -21.59 -21.60 22.72
C CYS A 63 -22.22 -22.84 22.06
N VAL A 64 -21.50 -23.51 21.15
CA VAL A 64 -22.00 -24.74 20.50
C VAL A 64 -22.29 -25.84 21.53
N LEU A 65 -21.39 -26.04 22.49
CA LEU A 65 -21.52 -27.08 23.52
C LEU A 65 -22.66 -26.81 24.51
N PHE A 66 -22.91 -25.55 24.85
CA PHE A 66 -23.90 -25.16 25.85
C PHE A 66 -25.19 -24.56 25.25
N CYS A 67 -25.48 -24.80 23.97
CA CYS A 67 -26.65 -24.24 23.29
C CYS A 67 -27.97 -24.85 23.81
N PRO A 68 -28.80 -24.11 24.57
CA PRO A 68 -30.01 -24.67 25.19
C PRO A 68 -31.08 -25.05 24.15
N LYS A 69 -31.11 -24.34 23.01
CA LYS A 69 -32.10 -24.56 21.94
C LYS A 69 -31.63 -25.50 20.81
N ASN A 70 -30.41 -26.05 20.87
CA ASN A 70 -29.81 -26.89 19.80
C ASN A 70 -29.82 -26.25 18.37
N ILE A 71 -30.02 -24.93 18.27
CA ILE A 71 -30.06 -24.18 17.02
C ILE A 71 -28.66 -24.03 16.42
N ILE A 72 -27.65 -23.93 17.28
CA ILE A 72 -26.25 -23.79 16.89
C ILE A 72 -25.58 -25.14 17.00
N LYS A 73 -25.23 -25.73 15.86
CA LYS A 73 -24.54 -27.03 15.79
C LYS A 73 -23.11 -26.89 15.28
N LEU A 74 -22.86 -25.84 14.52
CA LEU A 74 -21.58 -25.53 13.93
C LEU A 74 -21.16 -24.10 14.27
N PRO A 75 -19.85 -23.80 14.28
CA PRO A 75 -19.36 -22.43 14.42
C PRO A 75 -19.94 -21.47 13.37
N ILE A 76 -20.31 -21.96 12.18
CA ILE A 76 -20.90 -21.13 11.12
C ILE A 76 -22.29 -20.59 11.50
N ASP A 77 -23.06 -21.35 12.28
CA ASP A 77 -24.40 -20.96 12.74
C ASP A 77 -24.30 -19.81 13.74
N CYS A 78 -23.31 -19.86 14.63
CA CYS A 78 -23.01 -18.74 15.53
C CYS A 78 -22.63 -17.48 14.75
N PHE A 79 -21.83 -17.59 13.68
CA PHE A 79 -21.47 -16.44 12.84
C PHE A 79 -22.71 -15.82 12.17
N PHE A 80 -23.63 -16.64 11.69
CA PHE A 80 -24.91 -16.18 11.14
C PHE A 80 -25.75 -15.45 12.20
N CYS A 81 -25.81 -15.97 13.43
CA CYS A 81 -26.51 -15.32 14.55
C CYS A 81 -25.86 -13.99 14.97
N ILE A 82 -24.52 -13.88 14.95
CA ILE A 82 -23.80 -12.62 15.20
C ILE A 82 -24.11 -11.61 14.09
N ALA A 83 -24.08 -12.04 12.83
CA ALA A 83 -24.31 -11.18 11.67
C ALA A 83 -25.73 -10.61 11.65
N ASN A 84 -26.73 -11.43 12.00
CA ASN A 84 -28.14 -11.03 12.03
C ASN A 84 -28.58 -10.43 13.36
N ARG A 85 -27.65 -10.23 14.32
CA ARG A 85 -27.94 -9.77 15.69
C ARG A 85 -29.00 -10.60 16.43
N THR A 86 -29.27 -11.83 15.99
CA THR A 86 -30.24 -12.74 16.60
C THR A 86 -29.65 -13.51 17.79
N PHE A 87 -28.41 -13.20 18.19
CA PHE A 87 -27.73 -13.90 19.27
C PHE A 87 -28.45 -13.77 20.62
N GLU A 88 -29.08 -12.62 20.90
CA GLU A 88 -29.88 -12.35 22.11
C GLU A 88 -30.99 -13.40 22.32
N ASP A 89 -31.62 -13.88 21.24
CA ASP A 89 -32.72 -14.86 21.29
C ASP A 89 -32.26 -16.30 21.58
N VAL A 90 -30.96 -16.58 21.39
CA VAL A 90 -30.41 -17.96 21.40
C VAL A 90 -29.79 -18.33 22.76
N PHE A 91 -29.17 -17.39 23.49
CA PHE A 91 -28.59 -17.64 24.82
C PHE A 91 -28.99 -16.58 25.86
N PRO A 92 -30.20 -16.64 26.43
CA PRO A 92 -30.63 -15.70 27.46
C PRO A 92 -29.82 -15.80 28.77
N GLU A 93 -29.22 -16.97 29.07
CA GLU A 93 -28.59 -17.25 30.38
C GLU A 93 -27.11 -16.84 30.48
N HIS A 94 -26.44 -16.55 29.36
CA HIS A 94 -25.01 -16.26 29.32
C HIS A 94 -24.67 -14.97 28.55
N THR A 95 -25.37 -13.88 28.86
CA THR A 95 -25.22 -12.55 28.24
C THR A 95 -23.76 -12.06 28.20
N ALA A 96 -22.96 -12.37 29.23
CA ALA A 96 -21.55 -11.97 29.29
C ALA A 96 -20.70 -12.59 28.15
N VAL A 97 -20.96 -13.85 27.78
CA VAL A 97 -20.25 -14.52 26.68
C VAL A 97 -20.69 -13.95 25.34
N GLN A 98 -21.99 -13.67 25.19
CA GLN A 98 -22.57 -13.03 24.01
C GLN A 98 -21.91 -11.68 23.72
N CYS A 99 -21.90 -10.79 24.72
CA CYS A 99 -21.29 -9.46 24.60
C CYS A 99 -19.80 -9.57 24.27
N GLY A 100 -19.08 -10.47 24.94
CA GLY A 100 -17.65 -10.67 24.68
C GLY A 100 -17.34 -11.20 23.28
N LEU A 101 -18.21 -12.02 22.70
CA LEU A 101 -18.08 -12.57 21.36
C LEU A 101 -18.34 -11.49 20.30
N VAL A 102 -19.41 -10.70 20.47
CA VAL A 102 -19.76 -9.58 19.58
C VAL A 102 -18.65 -8.53 19.61
N VAL A 103 -18.17 -8.14 20.78
CA VAL A 103 -17.08 -7.15 20.91
C VAL A 103 -15.80 -7.65 20.23
N ASN A 104 -15.38 -8.89 20.48
CA ASN A 104 -14.17 -9.45 19.85
C ASN A 104 -14.32 -9.54 18.32
N HIS A 105 -15.48 -9.96 17.82
CA HIS A 105 -15.77 -10.02 16.39
C HIS A 105 -15.74 -8.64 15.74
N GLN A 106 -16.35 -7.63 16.37
CA GLN A 106 -16.33 -6.26 15.86
C GLN A 106 -14.93 -5.64 15.88
N CYS A 107 -14.12 -5.92 16.91
CA CYS A 107 -12.71 -5.54 16.96
C CYS A 107 -11.92 -6.17 15.81
N LEU A 108 -12.11 -7.46 15.54
CA LEU A 108 -11.47 -8.17 14.43
C LEU A 108 -11.81 -7.54 13.07
N LEU A 109 -13.10 -7.27 12.83
CA LEU A 109 -13.56 -6.62 11.60
C LEU A 109 -12.99 -5.21 11.44
N ARG A 110 -12.86 -4.47 12.54
CA ARG A 110 -12.24 -3.14 12.53
C ARG A 110 -10.77 -3.20 12.14
N ASN A 111 -9.99 -4.10 12.75
CA ASN A 111 -8.57 -4.25 12.44
C ASN A 111 -8.37 -4.68 10.98
N LYS A 112 -9.19 -5.61 10.48
CA LYS A 112 -9.20 -6.00 9.07
C LYS A 112 -9.45 -4.81 8.15
N ARG A 113 -10.47 -3.98 8.44
CA ARG A 113 -10.77 -2.77 7.64
C ARG A 113 -9.61 -1.78 7.65
N CYS A 114 -8.97 -1.56 8.80
CA CYS A 114 -7.82 -0.67 8.92
C CYS A 114 -6.62 -1.17 8.08
N LEU A 115 -6.31 -2.47 8.13
CA LEU A 115 -5.23 -3.07 7.33
C LEU A 115 -5.51 -2.97 5.82
N ILE A 116 -6.73 -3.30 5.39
CA ILE A 116 -7.11 -3.18 3.97
C ILE A 116 -7.04 -1.73 3.51
N ALA A 117 -7.52 -0.79 4.33
CA ALA A 117 -7.43 0.64 4.01
C ALA A 117 -5.97 1.11 3.89
N TYR A 118 -5.09 0.65 4.78
CA TYR A 118 -3.66 0.95 4.73
C TYR A 118 -3.01 0.45 3.43
N ILE A 119 -3.19 -0.85 3.11
CA ILE A 119 -2.64 -1.47 1.89
C ILE A 119 -3.22 -0.79 0.64
N HIS A 120 -4.52 -0.51 0.61
CA HIS A 120 -5.18 0.12 -0.52
C HIS A 120 -4.69 1.55 -0.76
N TYR A 121 -4.50 2.33 0.31
CA TYR A 121 -3.97 3.68 0.19
C TYR A 121 -2.54 3.67 -0.36
N ARG A 122 -1.68 2.78 0.16
CA ARG A 122 -0.33 2.59 -0.37
C ARG A 122 -0.33 2.16 -1.84
N MET A 123 -1.17 1.20 -2.21
CA MET A 123 -1.34 0.76 -3.60
C MET A 123 -1.75 1.93 -4.51
N LYS A 124 -2.66 2.80 -4.07
CA LYS A 124 -3.04 4.02 -4.82
C LYS A 124 -1.86 4.97 -5.01
N LYS A 125 -1.07 5.19 -3.96
CA LYS A 125 0.15 6.02 -4.04
C LYS A 125 1.18 5.42 -5.00
N ILE A 126 1.41 4.11 -4.94
CA ILE A 126 2.31 3.40 -5.86
C ILE A 126 1.84 3.53 -7.32
N LYS A 127 0.54 3.38 -7.57
CA LYS A 127 -0.01 3.64 -8.91
C LYS A 127 0.24 5.08 -9.36
N ALA A 128 -0.03 6.06 -8.49
CA ALA A 128 0.23 7.47 -8.80
C ALA A 128 1.71 7.73 -9.13
N LEU A 129 2.64 7.15 -8.36
CA LEU A 129 4.08 7.25 -8.61
C LEU A 129 4.46 6.76 -10.02
N ARG A 130 3.86 5.65 -10.48
CA ARG A 130 4.07 5.13 -11.84
C ARG A 130 3.65 6.11 -12.94
N TRP A 131 2.61 6.92 -12.69
CA TRP A 131 2.13 7.93 -13.64
C TRP A 131 2.92 9.26 -13.56
N GLU A 132 3.47 9.58 -12.39
CA GLU A 132 4.24 10.81 -12.18
C GLU A 132 5.70 10.69 -12.65
N ILE A 133 6.38 9.60 -12.27
CA ILE A 133 7.84 9.43 -12.48
C ILE A 133 8.13 8.53 -13.69
N GLY A 134 7.24 7.57 -13.99
CA GLY A 134 7.43 6.57 -15.03
C GLY A 134 7.82 5.19 -14.50
N THR A 135 8.46 4.37 -15.34
CA THR A 135 8.84 2.97 -15.06
C THR A 135 9.93 2.85 -13.99
N ILE A 136 10.86 3.80 -13.95
CA ILE A 136 12.03 3.75 -13.07
C ILE A 136 11.71 4.47 -11.76
N ILE A 137 11.63 3.71 -10.67
CA ILE A 137 11.48 4.28 -9.32
C ILE A 137 12.86 4.64 -8.77
N PRO A 138 13.06 5.87 -8.23
CA PRO A 138 14.28 6.26 -7.54
C PRO A 138 14.64 5.31 -6.39
N ALA A 139 15.94 5.02 -6.21
CA ALA A 139 16.41 4.08 -5.19
C ALA A 139 15.88 4.39 -3.77
N GLN A 140 15.83 5.67 -3.39
CA GLN A 140 15.29 6.12 -2.10
C GLN A 140 13.83 5.73 -1.87
N LEU A 141 13.01 5.73 -2.93
CA LEU A 141 11.61 5.30 -2.84
C LEU A 141 11.48 3.78 -2.94
N ALA A 142 12.41 3.12 -3.64
CA ALA A 142 12.45 1.67 -3.72
C ALA A 142 12.70 1.01 -2.36
N GLU A 143 13.50 1.63 -1.48
CA GLU A 143 13.73 1.19 -0.10
C GLU A 143 12.44 1.18 0.74
N ASN A 144 11.47 2.05 0.42
CA ASN A 144 10.20 2.15 1.13
C ASN A 144 9.14 1.13 0.69
N LEU A 145 9.43 0.33 -0.34
CA LEU A 145 8.51 -0.65 -0.90
C LEU A 145 8.77 -2.04 -0.30
N SER A 146 7.71 -2.76 0.02
CA SER A 146 7.84 -4.20 0.32
C SER A 146 8.03 -5.01 -0.96
N GLN A 147 8.60 -6.22 -0.84
CA GLN A 147 8.76 -7.13 -1.98
C GLN A 147 7.44 -7.42 -2.73
N ASN A 148 6.33 -7.54 -1.99
CA ASN A 148 5.00 -7.75 -2.57
C ASN A 148 4.50 -6.51 -3.32
N GLU A 149 4.79 -5.32 -2.83
CA GLU A 149 4.48 -4.06 -3.51
C GLU A 149 5.30 -3.87 -4.78
N THR A 150 6.58 -4.27 -4.78
CA THR A 150 7.42 -4.28 -5.97
C THR A 150 6.90 -5.25 -7.03
N GLN A 151 6.51 -6.46 -6.64
CA GLN A 151 5.87 -7.41 -7.57
C GLN A 151 4.55 -6.88 -8.12
N PHE A 152 3.77 -6.17 -7.29
CA PHE A 152 2.54 -5.53 -7.71
C PHE A 152 2.81 -4.44 -8.76
N LEU A 153 3.80 -3.58 -8.53
CA LEU A 153 4.22 -2.55 -9.47
C LEU A 153 4.63 -3.15 -10.82
N ASN A 154 5.48 -4.18 -10.81
CA ASN A 154 5.96 -4.82 -12.04
C ASN A 154 4.81 -5.42 -12.85
N LYS A 155 3.84 -6.06 -12.18
CA LYS A 155 2.62 -6.56 -12.85
C LYS A 155 1.75 -5.44 -13.40
N TYR A 156 1.62 -4.35 -12.65
CA TYR A 156 0.86 -3.18 -13.11
C TYR A 156 1.52 -2.52 -14.34
N ASP A 157 2.85 -2.45 -14.35
CA ASP A 157 3.62 -1.91 -15.47
C ASP A 157 3.48 -2.78 -16.73
N GLN A 158 3.52 -4.10 -16.59
CA GLN A 158 3.25 -5.04 -17.68
C GLN A 158 1.85 -4.82 -18.26
N LEU A 159 0.82 -4.78 -17.41
CA LEU A 159 -0.56 -4.54 -17.84
C LEU A 159 -0.73 -3.19 -18.55
N LEU A 160 -0.04 -2.15 -18.07
CA LEU A 160 -0.07 -0.84 -18.69
C LEU A 160 0.62 -0.86 -20.06
N THR A 161 1.76 -1.55 -20.17
CA THR A 161 2.50 -1.72 -21.42
C THR A 161 1.67 -2.48 -22.45
N ASP A 162 1.02 -3.57 -22.05
CA ASP A 162 0.10 -4.33 -22.91
C ASP A 162 -1.06 -3.45 -23.39
N TYR A 163 -1.60 -2.62 -22.50
CA TYR A 163 -2.67 -1.70 -22.85
C TYR A 163 -2.20 -0.62 -23.84
N MET A 164 -1.05 0.01 -23.60
CA MET A 164 -0.47 1.00 -24.51
C MET A 164 -0.15 0.39 -25.89
N ALA A 165 0.34 -0.86 -25.92
CA ALA A 165 0.59 -1.58 -27.17
C ALA A 165 -0.69 -1.81 -27.98
N ASN A 166 -1.80 -2.17 -27.32
CA ASN A 166 -3.08 -2.39 -27.99
C ASN A 166 -3.67 -1.13 -28.64
N PHE A 167 -3.41 0.05 -28.06
CA PHE A 167 -3.90 1.33 -28.56
C PHE A 167 -2.88 2.11 -29.40
N GLU A 168 -1.65 1.59 -29.53
CA GLU A 168 -0.51 2.24 -30.21
C GLU A 168 -0.29 3.69 -29.76
N LEU A 169 -0.58 3.97 -28.48
CA LEU A 169 -0.55 5.32 -27.91
C LEU A 169 0.14 5.32 -26.55
N ASP A 170 1.08 6.24 -26.36
CA ASP A 170 1.68 6.48 -25.04
C ASP A 170 0.76 7.33 -24.16
N LEU A 171 0.10 6.65 -23.22
CA LEU A 171 -0.77 7.26 -22.23
C LEU A 171 0.01 7.93 -21.09
N SER A 172 1.30 7.62 -20.96
CA SER A 172 2.17 8.18 -19.94
C SER A 172 2.72 9.56 -20.32
N SER A 173 2.31 10.13 -21.45
CA SER A 173 2.71 11.47 -21.93
C SER A 173 2.11 12.62 -21.11
N ASP A 174 2.65 13.84 -21.25
CA ASP A 174 2.30 14.99 -20.40
C ASP A 174 0.84 15.36 -20.61
N LEU A 175 0.11 15.53 -19.51
CA LEU A 175 -1.26 16.07 -19.57
C LEU A 175 -1.29 17.57 -19.93
N LYS A 176 -0.13 18.25 -19.89
CA LYS A 176 -0.03 19.67 -20.20
C LYS A 176 0.18 19.85 -21.70
N PRO A 177 -0.61 20.72 -22.36
CA PRO A 177 -0.44 20.95 -23.78
C PRO A 177 0.97 21.53 -24.06
N PRO A 178 1.65 21.04 -25.11
CA PRO A 178 2.97 21.53 -25.48
C PRO A 178 2.87 23.00 -25.95
N LYS A 179 3.71 23.86 -25.37
CA LYS A 179 3.81 25.27 -25.77
C LYS A 179 4.81 25.50 -26.91
N GLU A 180 5.92 24.77 -26.84
CA GLU A 180 7.08 24.90 -27.71
C GLU A 180 7.59 23.50 -28.06
N LEU A 181 8.08 23.32 -29.29
CA LEU A 181 8.60 22.05 -29.78
C LEU A 181 9.99 21.74 -29.21
N TYR A 182 10.82 22.76 -29.07
CA TYR A 182 12.16 22.68 -28.50
C TYR A 182 12.21 23.46 -27.19
N ILE A 183 12.96 22.95 -26.23
CA ILE A 183 13.13 23.58 -24.91
C ILE A 183 14.60 23.58 -24.51
N GLU A 184 14.99 24.63 -23.79
CA GLU A 184 16.30 24.73 -23.17
C GLU A 184 16.26 24.06 -21.80
N VAL A 185 17.09 23.03 -21.62
CA VAL A 185 17.17 22.23 -20.39
C VAL A 185 18.55 22.32 -19.78
N ARG A 186 18.61 22.35 -18.45
CA ARG A 186 19.84 22.23 -17.66
C ARG A 186 19.88 20.87 -16.97
N VAL A 187 21.03 20.22 -17.04
CA VAL A 187 21.25 18.93 -16.39
C VAL A 187 21.56 19.12 -14.91
N LEU A 188 20.82 18.43 -14.04
CA LEU A 188 21.05 18.44 -12.59
C LEU A 188 21.92 17.27 -12.14
N ARG A 189 21.77 16.11 -12.79
CA ARG A 189 22.51 14.88 -12.49
C ARG A 189 23.01 14.25 -13.78
N ASP A 190 24.17 13.61 -13.73
CA ASP A 190 24.76 12.95 -14.88
C ASP A 190 23.81 11.85 -15.39
N CYS A 191 23.41 11.97 -16.64
CA CYS A 191 22.49 11.05 -17.31
C CYS A 191 23.18 10.22 -18.39
N GLY A 192 24.48 10.44 -18.64
CA GLY A 192 25.21 9.83 -19.73
C GLY A 192 24.69 10.25 -21.11
N GLU A 193 24.65 9.29 -22.04
CA GLU A 193 24.31 9.54 -23.45
C GLU A 193 22.81 9.38 -23.72
N LEU A 194 22.16 10.45 -24.19
CA LEU A 194 20.78 10.44 -24.67
C LEU A 194 20.74 10.24 -26.19
N MET A 195 19.98 9.25 -26.64
CA MET A 195 19.76 9.01 -28.07
C MET A 195 18.61 9.87 -28.57
N THR A 196 18.94 10.90 -29.37
CA THR A 196 17.99 11.78 -30.05
C THR A 196 17.92 11.38 -31.52
N GLU A 197 16.85 11.74 -32.24
CA GLU A 197 16.78 11.56 -33.71
C GLU A 197 17.91 12.29 -34.45
N SER A 198 18.47 13.35 -33.86
CA SER A 198 19.59 14.11 -34.44
C SER A 198 20.98 13.54 -34.08
N GLY A 199 21.04 12.45 -33.30
CA GLY A 199 22.28 11.82 -32.84
C GLY A 199 22.37 11.62 -31.33
N LEU A 200 23.50 11.10 -30.88
CA LEU A 200 23.83 10.92 -29.46
C LEU A 200 24.26 12.25 -28.84
N VAL A 201 23.68 12.61 -27.70
CA VAL A 201 24.00 13.82 -26.94
C VAL A 201 24.45 13.42 -25.54
N ASN A 202 25.65 13.82 -25.13
CA ASN A 202 26.14 13.58 -23.78
C ASN A 202 25.58 14.63 -22.80
N LEU A 203 24.93 14.17 -21.74
CA LEU A 203 24.28 15.01 -20.72
C LEU A 203 25.13 15.06 -19.45
N GLU A 204 26.11 15.96 -19.43
CA GLU A 204 26.99 16.19 -18.28
C GLU A 204 26.35 17.08 -17.21
N VAL A 205 26.79 16.97 -15.97
CA VAL A 205 26.25 17.78 -14.86
C VAL A 205 26.41 19.28 -15.14
N HIS A 206 25.33 20.05 -14.97
CA HIS A 206 25.25 21.49 -15.19
C HIS A 206 25.42 21.98 -16.64
N SER A 207 25.48 21.08 -17.62
CA SER A 207 25.43 21.47 -19.03
C SER A 207 24.03 21.99 -19.41
N GLN A 208 23.98 22.78 -20.47
CA GLN A 208 22.73 23.28 -21.06
C GLN A 208 22.59 22.74 -22.47
N HIS A 209 21.41 22.21 -22.79
CA HIS A 209 21.10 21.65 -24.09
C HIS A 209 19.77 22.19 -24.60
N PHE A 210 19.69 22.35 -25.92
CA PHE A 210 18.46 22.72 -26.62
C PHE A 210 17.95 21.49 -27.37
N LEU A 211 16.97 20.82 -26.78
CA LEU A 211 16.47 19.52 -27.23
C LEU A 211 14.97 19.59 -27.48
N ARG A 212 14.44 18.62 -28.25
CA ARG A 212 13.00 18.50 -28.46
C ARG A 212 12.35 18.04 -27.19
N ARG A 213 11.17 18.58 -26.90
CA ARG A 213 10.42 18.28 -25.68
C ARG A 213 10.19 16.77 -25.49
N VAL A 214 9.82 16.07 -26.56
CA VAL A 214 9.49 14.63 -26.53
C VAL A 214 10.64 13.79 -25.95
N ASP A 215 11.88 14.12 -26.32
CA ASP A 215 13.06 13.33 -25.94
C ASP A 215 13.47 13.56 -24.47
N VAL A 216 13.15 14.73 -23.90
CA VAL A 216 13.58 15.13 -22.54
C VAL A 216 12.46 15.10 -21.50
N GLU A 217 11.20 14.91 -21.91
CA GLU A 217 10.04 15.04 -21.03
C GLU A 217 10.09 14.08 -19.84
N GLN A 218 10.42 12.81 -20.08
CA GLN A 218 10.55 11.80 -19.04
C GLN A 218 11.66 12.13 -18.04
N LEU A 219 12.79 12.66 -18.53
CA LEU A 219 13.94 13.05 -17.70
C LEU A 219 13.64 14.28 -16.83
N ILE A 220 12.82 15.22 -17.34
CA ILE A 220 12.33 16.37 -16.56
C ILE A 220 11.43 15.88 -15.42
N ARG A 221 10.52 14.93 -15.67
CA ARG A 221 9.64 14.39 -14.61
C ARG A 221 10.38 13.62 -13.53
N GLN A 222 11.45 12.92 -13.90
CA GLN A 222 12.34 12.25 -12.95
C GLN A 222 13.18 13.23 -12.11
N GLY A 223 13.18 14.53 -12.46
CA GLY A 223 13.96 15.56 -11.77
C GLY A 223 15.45 15.51 -12.11
N LEU A 224 15.81 14.89 -13.23
CA LEU A 224 17.19 14.84 -13.73
C LEU A 224 17.56 16.10 -14.52
N LEU A 225 16.56 16.68 -15.20
CA LEU A 225 16.69 17.89 -16.01
C LEU A 225 15.75 18.99 -15.47
N GLU A 226 16.18 20.24 -15.57
CA GLU A 226 15.36 21.42 -15.28
C GLU A 226 15.12 22.22 -16.55
N GLN A 227 13.86 22.59 -16.83
CA GLN A 227 13.53 23.48 -17.94
C GLN A 227 13.84 24.94 -17.57
N ILE A 228 14.72 25.59 -18.33
CA ILE A 228 14.96 27.03 -18.20
C ILE A 228 13.87 27.76 -18.98
N LYS A 229 13.07 28.57 -18.27
CA LYS A 229 12.11 29.48 -18.90
C LYS A 229 12.81 30.80 -19.16
N ARG A 230 12.89 31.21 -20.43
CA ARG A 230 13.22 32.59 -20.80
C ARG A 230 12.03 33.50 -20.59
#